data_AF-A0A7C3MDP5-F1
#
_entry.id   AF-A0A7C3MDP5-F1
#
_cell.length_a   1.000
_cell.length_b   1.000
_cell.length_c   1.000
_cell.angle_alpha   90.00
_cell.angle_beta   90.00
_cell.angle_gamma   90.00
#
_symmetry.space_group_name_H-M   'P 1'
#
loop_
_entity.id
_entity.type
_entity.pdbx_description
1 polymer ?
#
loop_
_entity_poly.entity_id
_entity_poly.type
_entity_poly.pdbx_seq_one_letter_code
_entity_poly.pdbx_strand_id
1 'polypeptide(L)'
;MNLKTHSISKTILNSPSRFKKEEQKYIQSLLDIIKEKYEVIFNFDELGDLLLSICRINDFDVIKAQGKKLFIKEENVLRWIDNKLIPNTVIMNIGDEDVIRLLIFCIEITYQMFEGGTKATVTQKGFRERRRTFESILVDQFVGKLGEIMVKKFFEEKFFTKIELDWEISRQIEKYRNDIVNAKKKVSIKTSPSLGGVWAEADLGYDYGISVKSSVPQPTLLQFFIEVCGFSRLLDFAEIKIPSSDERFKNYLREMRNRIKNYKCGEIQTKLKGFIQGYFKTSEYKPVKEGQTLQYLGKVRETRYLVPINELRYTLEDWRRFLNEIGLLRK
;
A
#
# COMPACT_ATOMS: atom_id res chain seq x y z
N MET A 1 14.16 17.15 26.59
CA MET A 1 13.76 15.73 26.55
C MET A 1 15.00 14.89 26.84
N ASN A 2 14.99 14.04 27.87
CA ASN A 2 16.07 13.07 28.10
C ASN A 2 16.01 12.00 27.01
N LEU A 3 16.90 12.09 26.02
CA LEU A 3 17.07 11.09 24.96
C LEU A 3 17.40 9.75 25.61
N LYS A 4 16.46 8.80 25.60
CA LYS A 4 16.74 7.45 26.10
C LYS A 4 17.39 6.68 24.97
N THR A 5 18.54 6.08 25.21
CA THR A 5 19.16 5.23 24.20
C THR A 5 18.38 3.92 24.09
N HIS A 6 17.55 3.78 23.06
CA HIS A 6 16.75 2.58 22.78
C HIS A 6 17.65 1.47 22.25
N SER A 7 18.06 0.53 23.11
CA SER A 7 18.91 -0.60 22.71
C SER A 7 18.07 -1.75 22.16
N ILE A 8 18.30 -2.13 20.92
CA ILE A 8 17.70 -3.27 20.25
C ILE A 8 18.76 -4.31 19.86
N SER A 9 18.34 -5.56 19.77
CA SER A 9 19.17 -6.65 19.24
C SER A 9 18.84 -6.90 17.76
N LYS A 10 19.82 -7.39 17.00
CA LYS A 10 19.64 -7.67 15.56
C LYS A 10 18.53 -8.70 15.28
N THR A 11 18.30 -9.63 16.21
CA THR A 11 17.25 -10.66 16.09
C THR A 11 15.84 -10.08 16.23
N ILE A 12 15.66 -8.99 16.98
CA ILE A 12 14.35 -8.32 17.12
C ILE A 12 13.89 -7.75 15.78
N LEU A 13 14.81 -7.24 14.96
CA LEU A 13 14.48 -6.72 13.63
C LEU A 13 13.91 -7.78 12.69
N ASN A 14 14.11 -9.07 12.97
CA ASN A 14 13.51 -10.17 12.19
C ASN A 14 12.06 -10.48 12.62
N SER A 15 11.58 -9.96 13.76
CA SER A 15 10.27 -10.28 14.32
C SER A 15 9.43 -9.01 14.55
N PRO A 16 8.48 -8.69 13.64
CA PRO A 16 7.67 -7.48 13.76
C PRO A 16 6.88 -7.38 15.06
N SER A 17 6.26 -8.47 15.50
CA SER A 17 5.50 -8.51 16.75
C SER A 17 6.38 -8.24 17.98
N ARG A 18 7.58 -8.83 18.01
CA ARG A 18 8.54 -8.62 19.10
C ARG A 18 9.09 -7.20 19.10
N PHE A 19 9.45 -6.66 17.94
CA PHE A 19 9.88 -5.27 17.80
C PHE A 19 8.84 -4.30 18.35
N LYS A 20 7.58 -4.43 17.91
CA LYS A 20 6.48 -3.57 18.38
C LYS A 20 6.23 -3.69 19.88
N LYS A 21 6.36 -4.89 20.44
CA LYS A 21 6.23 -5.11 21.89
C LYS A 21 7.36 -4.44 22.68
N GLU A 22 8.60 -4.59 22.26
CA GLU A 22 9.77 -4.04 22.97
C GLU A 22 9.83 -2.50 22.84
N GLU A 23 9.47 -1.96 21.68
CA GLU A 23 9.45 -0.51 21.42
C GLU A 23 8.08 0.14 21.63
N GLN A 24 7.15 -0.51 22.34
CA GLN A 24 5.76 -0.04 22.49
C GLN A 24 5.68 1.40 23.01
N LYS A 25 6.46 1.74 24.05
CA LYS A 25 6.47 3.09 24.62
C LYS A 25 7.02 4.13 23.65
N TYR A 26 8.04 3.75 22.88
CA TYR A 26 8.65 4.64 21.90
C TYR A 26 7.70 4.91 20.74
N ILE A 27 7.11 3.86 20.18
CA ILE A 27 6.09 3.99 19.12
C ILE A 27 4.94 4.87 19.59
N GLN A 28 4.44 4.69 20.82
CA GLN A 28 3.38 5.53 21.36
C GLN A 28 3.80 7.00 21.46
N SER A 29 5.01 7.29 21.96
CA SER A 29 5.50 8.68 22.00
C SER A 29 5.61 9.32 20.61
N LEU A 30 6.03 8.55 19.59
CA LEU A 30 6.09 9.06 18.22
C LEU A 30 4.70 9.29 17.64
N LEU A 31 3.71 8.44 17.95
CA LEU A 31 2.31 8.68 17.55
C LEU A 31 1.79 10.00 18.11
N ASP A 32 2.05 10.28 19.38
CA ASP A 32 1.61 11.49 20.06
C ASP A 32 2.28 12.73 19.43
N ILE A 33 3.60 12.68 19.22
CA ILE A 33 4.36 13.74 18.54
C ILE A 33 3.81 14.01 17.13
N ILE A 34 3.57 12.95 16.34
CA ILE A 34 3.08 13.11 14.97
C ILE A 34 1.68 13.73 14.97
N LYS A 35 0.81 13.26 15.86
CA LYS A 35 -0.55 13.78 15.99
C LYS A 35 -0.55 15.26 16.39
N GLU A 36 0.27 15.64 17.37
CA GLU A 36 0.36 17.01 17.86
C GLU A 36 1.00 17.97 16.85
N LYS A 37 2.07 17.55 16.17
CA LYS A 37 2.83 18.41 15.26
C LYS A 37 2.25 18.49 13.84
N TYR A 38 1.65 17.41 13.35
CA TYR A 38 1.26 17.27 11.94
C TYR A 38 -0.23 17.04 11.73
N GLU A 39 -1.01 16.86 12.80
CA GLU A 39 -2.44 16.51 12.74
C GLU A 39 -2.74 15.24 11.93
N VAL A 40 -1.72 14.39 11.73
CA VAL A 40 -1.84 13.09 11.07
C VAL A 40 -1.98 11.99 12.12
N ILE A 41 -3.01 11.16 11.98
CA ILE A 41 -3.28 10.06 12.90
C ILE A 41 -2.83 8.74 12.30
N PHE A 42 -1.77 8.18 12.85
CA PHE A 42 -1.34 6.81 12.58
C PHE A 42 -1.93 5.86 13.64
N ASN A 43 -2.17 4.61 13.27
CA ASN A 43 -2.36 3.56 14.27
C ASN A 43 -1.01 2.94 14.68
N PHE A 44 -1.02 2.19 15.77
CA PHE A 44 0.19 1.60 16.36
C PHE A 44 0.92 0.63 15.42
N ASP A 45 0.16 -0.19 14.67
CA ASP A 45 0.74 -1.13 13.72
C ASP A 45 1.35 -0.42 12.50
N GLU A 46 0.70 0.62 12.00
CA GLU A 46 1.16 1.46 10.89
C GLU A 46 2.55 2.03 11.19
N LEU A 47 2.66 2.79 12.28
CA LEU A 47 3.91 3.44 12.64
C LEU A 47 4.96 2.40 13.08
N GLY A 48 4.55 1.37 13.81
CA GLY A 48 5.46 0.31 14.27
C GLY A 48 6.13 -0.44 13.12
N ASP A 49 5.36 -0.79 12.07
CA ASP A 49 5.91 -1.50 10.91
C ASP A 49 6.74 -0.58 10.00
N LEU A 50 6.35 0.70 9.85
CA LEU A 50 7.16 1.69 9.14
C LEU A 50 8.50 1.95 9.85
N LEU A 51 8.48 2.11 11.17
CA LEU A 51 9.68 2.27 12.00
C LEU A 51 10.58 1.04 11.89
N LEU A 52 10.00 -0.16 11.96
CA LEU A 52 10.75 -1.40 11.77
C LEU A 52 11.46 -1.43 10.40
N SER A 53 10.78 -0.99 9.34
CA SER A 53 11.33 -0.96 7.99
C SER A 53 12.59 -0.10 7.89
N ILE A 54 12.56 1.13 8.42
CA ILE A 54 13.73 2.01 8.39
C ILE A 54 14.87 1.49 9.28
N CYS A 55 14.56 0.85 10.41
CA CYS A 55 15.56 0.25 11.28
C CYS A 55 16.27 -0.94 10.61
N ARG A 56 15.56 -1.74 9.81
CA ARG A 56 16.11 -2.90 9.09
C ARG A 56 17.17 -2.54 8.06
N ILE A 57 16.97 -1.42 7.35
CA ILE A 57 17.86 -0.96 6.29
C ILE A 57 18.73 0.23 6.71
N ASN A 58 18.58 0.68 7.96
CA ASN A 58 19.25 1.86 8.50
C ASN A 58 19.00 3.13 7.65
N ASP A 59 17.76 3.33 7.19
CA ASP A 59 17.38 4.56 6.50
C ASP A 59 17.60 5.76 7.45
N PHE A 60 18.08 6.89 6.94
CA PHE A 60 18.43 8.09 7.76
C PHE A 60 19.46 7.83 8.88
N ASP A 61 20.25 6.77 8.82
CA ASP A 61 21.19 6.39 9.89
C ASP A 61 20.54 6.27 11.27
N VAL A 62 19.29 5.80 11.30
CA VAL A 62 18.49 5.66 12.53
C VAL A 62 19.04 4.62 13.49
N ILE A 63 19.91 3.72 13.04
CA ILE A 63 20.59 2.71 13.86
C ILE A 63 22.07 3.04 14.02
N LYS A 64 22.55 2.98 15.27
CA LYS A 64 23.97 2.93 15.60
C LYS A 64 24.33 1.55 16.13
N ALA A 65 25.33 0.90 15.53
CA ALA A 65 25.91 -0.31 16.12
C ALA A 65 26.99 0.06 17.15
N GLN A 66 26.91 -0.53 18.35
CA GLN A 66 28.01 -0.53 19.32
C GLN A 66 28.20 -1.97 19.82
N GLY A 67 29.25 -2.64 19.31
CA GLY A 67 29.45 -4.06 19.54
C GLY A 67 28.30 -4.90 18.97
N LYS A 68 27.71 -5.77 19.80
CA LYS A 68 26.56 -6.63 19.42
C LYS A 68 25.20 -5.95 19.58
N LYS A 69 25.15 -4.74 20.16
CA LYS A 69 23.92 -3.99 20.39
C LYS A 69 23.70 -2.95 19.31
N LEU A 70 22.45 -2.79 18.92
CA LEU A 70 21.98 -1.74 18.02
C LEU A 70 21.26 -0.70 18.88
N PHE A 71 21.37 0.57 18.51
CA PHE A 71 20.73 1.66 19.23
C PHE A 71 19.95 2.52 18.25
N ILE A 72 18.68 2.81 18.56
CA ILE A 72 17.88 3.74 17.76
C ILE A 72 18.30 5.17 18.13
N LYS A 73 18.67 5.96 17.12
CA LYS A 73 18.95 7.39 17.24
C LYS A 73 17.64 8.16 17.05
N GLU A 74 16.99 8.53 18.14
CA GLU A 74 15.69 9.22 18.12
C GLU A 74 15.70 10.47 17.23
N GLU A 75 16.75 11.28 17.30
CA GLU A 75 16.93 12.48 16.47
C GLU A 75 16.83 12.20 14.96
N ASN A 76 17.39 11.07 14.51
CA ASN A 76 17.37 10.68 13.11
C ASN A 76 16.01 10.10 12.72
N VAL A 77 15.30 9.45 13.65
CA VAL A 77 13.92 9.00 13.42
C VAL A 77 12.99 10.21 13.25
N LEU A 78 13.14 11.23 14.09
CA LEU A 78 12.39 12.47 13.94
C LEU A 78 12.71 13.18 12.61
N ARG A 79 13.98 13.22 12.21
CA ARG A 79 14.37 13.73 10.88
C ARG A 79 13.75 12.93 9.73
N TRP A 80 13.69 11.61 9.85
CA TRP A 80 13.01 10.76 8.87
C TRP A 80 11.51 11.06 8.80
N ILE A 81 10.84 11.25 9.95
CA ILE A 81 9.43 11.62 10.02
C ILE A 81 9.21 12.95 9.28
N ASP A 82 9.99 13.96 9.65
CA ASP A 82 9.87 15.34 9.17
C ASP A 82 10.18 15.46 7.68
N ASN A 83 11.22 14.76 7.19
CA ASN A 83 11.73 14.96 5.84
C ASN A 83 11.25 13.94 4.82
N LYS A 84 10.86 12.73 5.25
CA LYS A 84 10.48 11.63 4.35
C LYS A 84 9.07 11.12 4.60
N LEU A 85 8.72 10.73 5.82
CA LEU A 85 7.41 10.11 6.09
C LEU A 85 6.27 11.09 5.81
N ILE A 86 6.21 12.21 6.55
CA ILE A 86 5.07 13.13 6.49
C ILE A 86 4.94 13.81 5.11
N PRO A 87 6.01 14.36 4.51
CA PRO A 87 5.89 15.03 3.21
C PRO A 87 5.43 14.11 2.07
N ASN A 88 5.69 12.81 2.17
CA ASN A 88 5.33 11.80 1.17
C ASN A 88 4.15 10.91 1.60
N THR A 89 3.41 11.31 2.63
CA THR A 89 2.17 10.64 3.03
C THR A 89 0.98 11.28 2.31
N VAL A 90 0.17 10.44 1.67
CA VAL A 90 -1.12 10.82 1.07
C VAL A 90 -2.23 10.15 1.88
N ILE A 91 -3.26 10.92 2.20
CA ILE A 91 -4.41 10.45 2.96
C ILE A 91 -5.66 10.72 2.15
N MET A 92 -6.40 9.67 1.82
CA MET A 92 -7.61 9.77 1.01
C MET A 92 -8.80 9.27 1.81
N ASN A 93 -9.96 9.86 1.55
CA ASN A 93 -11.23 9.29 2.00
C ASN A 93 -11.63 8.16 1.04
N ILE A 94 -12.21 7.07 1.55
CA ILE A 94 -12.76 6.01 0.71
C ILE A 94 -13.86 6.50 -0.26
N GLY A 95 -14.53 7.62 0.08
CA GLY A 95 -15.49 8.29 -0.78
C GLY A 95 -14.88 9.19 -1.88
N ASP A 96 -13.55 9.32 -1.97
CA ASP A 96 -12.91 10.04 -3.08
C ASP A 96 -13.24 9.39 -4.43
N GLU A 97 -13.51 10.21 -5.45
CA GLU A 97 -13.92 9.77 -6.79
C GLU A 97 -12.98 8.71 -7.39
N ASP A 98 -11.66 8.85 -7.22
CA ASP A 98 -10.70 7.90 -7.77
C ASP A 98 -10.71 6.58 -6.99
N VAL A 99 -11.04 6.61 -5.70
CA VAL A 99 -11.24 5.38 -4.91
C VAL A 99 -12.54 4.68 -5.33
N ILE A 100 -13.60 5.42 -5.62
CA ILE A 100 -14.84 4.82 -6.17
C ILE A 100 -14.58 4.17 -7.54
N ARG A 101 -13.82 4.82 -8.43
CA ARG A 101 -13.36 4.22 -9.70
C ARG A 101 -12.55 2.94 -9.47
N LEU A 102 -11.65 2.96 -8.49
CA LEU A 102 -10.87 1.79 -8.08
C LEU A 102 -11.75 0.61 -7.68
N LEU A 103 -12.77 0.86 -6.87
CA LEU A 103 -13.68 -0.19 -6.41
C LEU A 103 -14.38 -0.86 -7.59
N ILE A 104 -14.90 -0.07 -8.54
CA ILE A 104 -15.54 -0.57 -9.77
C ILE A 104 -14.54 -1.39 -10.60
N PHE A 105 -13.33 -0.85 -10.81
CA PHE A 105 -12.27 -1.53 -11.54
C PHE A 105 -11.93 -2.89 -10.91
N CYS A 106 -11.77 -2.95 -9.59
CA CYS A 106 -11.45 -4.19 -8.87
C CYS A 106 -12.55 -5.25 -9.01
N ILE A 107 -13.82 -4.85 -9.00
CA ILE A 107 -14.94 -5.77 -9.21
C ILE A 107 -14.90 -6.33 -10.63
N GLU A 108 -14.79 -5.47 -11.64
CA GLU A 108 -14.82 -5.88 -13.05
C GLU A 108 -13.63 -6.76 -13.40
N ILE A 109 -12.41 -6.38 -13.01
CA ILE A 109 -11.22 -7.19 -13.32
C ILE A 109 -11.28 -8.55 -12.62
N THR A 110 -11.77 -8.60 -11.37
CA THR A 110 -11.93 -9.86 -10.65
C THR A 110 -12.98 -10.73 -11.36
N TYR A 111 -14.11 -10.15 -11.78
CA TYR A 111 -15.13 -10.87 -12.53
C TYR A 111 -14.59 -11.44 -13.86
N GLN A 112 -13.92 -10.62 -14.67
CA GLN A 112 -13.28 -11.07 -15.92
C GLN A 112 -12.24 -12.17 -15.68
N MET A 113 -11.51 -12.15 -14.56
CA MET A 113 -10.55 -13.21 -14.21
C MET A 113 -11.26 -14.53 -13.88
N PHE A 114 -12.43 -14.49 -13.24
CA PHE A 114 -13.22 -15.68 -12.92
C PHE A 114 -13.97 -16.25 -14.14
N GLU A 115 -14.42 -15.41 -15.07
CA GLU A 115 -15.02 -15.84 -16.34
C GLU A 115 -13.98 -16.36 -17.36
N GLY A 116 -12.68 -16.32 -17.02
CA GLY A 116 -11.60 -16.76 -17.90
C GLY A 116 -11.23 -15.75 -18.99
N GLY A 117 -11.71 -14.50 -18.89
CA GLY A 117 -11.44 -13.42 -19.84
C GLY A 117 -10.03 -12.85 -19.74
N THR A 118 -9.48 -12.67 -18.54
CA THR A 118 -8.16 -12.06 -18.31
C THR A 118 -7.11 -13.09 -17.87
N LYS A 119 -6.04 -13.26 -18.65
CA LYS A 119 -4.85 -14.00 -18.20
C LYS A 119 -4.11 -13.15 -17.17
N ALA A 120 -4.08 -13.60 -15.91
CA ALA A 120 -3.19 -13.07 -14.89
C ALA A 120 -1.75 -12.93 -15.40
N THR A 121 -1.10 -11.80 -15.10
CA THR A 121 0.33 -11.59 -15.34
C THR A 121 1.16 -12.72 -14.72
N VAL A 122 2.25 -13.09 -15.39
CA VAL A 122 3.10 -14.27 -15.10
C VAL A 122 3.56 -14.33 -13.64
N THR A 123 3.67 -13.18 -12.97
CA THR A 123 3.97 -12.97 -11.55
C THR A 123 3.00 -13.67 -10.57
N GLN A 124 1.79 -14.03 -11.02
CA GLN A 124 0.82 -14.78 -10.23
C GLN A 124 0.97 -16.32 -10.33
N LYS A 125 1.85 -16.84 -11.20
CA LYS A 125 2.04 -18.31 -11.34
C LYS A 125 2.72 -18.96 -10.14
N GLY A 126 3.49 -18.22 -9.35
CA GLY A 126 4.22 -18.73 -8.18
C GLY A 126 3.38 -18.95 -6.90
N PHE A 127 2.08 -18.63 -6.92
CA PHE A 127 1.15 -18.82 -5.77
C PHE A 127 0.20 -20.03 -5.98
N ARG A 128 0.58 -20.98 -6.84
CA ARG A 128 -0.28 -22.09 -7.31
C ARG A 128 -0.55 -23.22 -6.31
N GLU A 129 -0.17 -23.10 -5.05
CA GLU A 129 -0.49 -24.11 -4.03
C GLU A 129 -1.75 -23.78 -3.20
N ARG A 130 -2.34 -22.58 -3.34
CA ARG A 130 -3.64 -22.25 -2.72
C ARG A 130 -4.60 -21.64 -3.74
N ARG A 131 -5.80 -22.20 -3.85
CA ARG A 131 -6.93 -21.61 -4.59
C ARG A 131 -7.18 -20.20 -4.02
N ARG A 132 -6.86 -19.14 -4.76
CA ARG A 132 -7.14 -17.75 -4.32
C ARG A 132 -8.66 -17.54 -4.31
N THR A 133 -9.17 -16.95 -3.22
CA THR A 133 -10.59 -16.56 -3.14
C THR A 133 -10.83 -15.29 -3.96
N PHE A 134 -12.08 -15.06 -4.37
CA PHE A 134 -12.50 -13.82 -5.01
C PHE A 134 -12.07 -12.60 -4.18
N GLU A 135 -12.28 -12.68 -2.86
CA GLU A 135 -11.86 -11.67 -1.88
C GLU A 135 -10.36 -11.38 -1.93
N SER A 136 -9.50 -12.41 -1.97
CA SER A 136 -8.05 -12.23 -2.03
C SER A 136 -7.62 -11.55 -3.32
N ILE A 137 -8.22 -11.90 -4.46
CA ILE A 137 -7.89 -11.26 -5.74
C ILE A 137 -8.33 -9.80 -5.72
N LEU A 138 -9.56 -9.54 -5.28
CA LEU A 138 -10.11 -8.20 -5.20
C LEU A 138 -9.28 -7.28 -4.27
N VAL A 139 -8.86 -7.77 -3.11
CA VAL A 139 -7.99 -7.02 -2.19
C VAL A 139 -6.61 -6.78 -2.82
N ASP A 140 -6.00 -7.78 -3.45
CA ASP A 140 -4.70 -7.64 -4.13
C ASP A 140 -4.76 -6.56 -5.23
N GLN A 141 -5.81 -6.57 -6.05
CA GLN A 141 -6.03 -5.57 -7.10
C GLN A 141 -6.25 -4.18 -6.51
N PHE A 142 -7.05 -4.10 -5.44
CA PHE A 142 -7.33 -2.84 -4.76
C PHE A 142 -6.03 -2.22 -4.22
N VAL A 143 -5.24 -2.98 -3.46
CA VAL A 143 -3.98 -2.49 -2.90
C VAL A 143 -3.00 -2.09 -4.00
N GLY A 144 -2.84 -2.90 -5.05
CA GLY A 144 -1.96 -2.61 -6.16
C GLY A 144 -2.26 -1.24 -6.79
N LYS A 145 -3.51 -1.08 -7.25
CA LYS A 145 -3.97 0.10 -7.97
C LYS A 145 -4.19 1.32 -7.07
N LEU A 146 -4.45 1.13 -5.77
CA LEU A 146 -4.52 2.23 -4.80
C LEU A 146 -3.21 3.01 -4.73
N GLY A 147 -2.04 2.35 -4.75
CA GLY A 147 -0.78 3.09 -4.70
C GLY A 147 -0.51 3.92 -5.95
N GLU A 148 -1.00 3.51 -7.12
CA GLU A 148 -1.00 4.36 -8.33
C GLU A 148 -1.83 5.62 -8.14
N ILE A 149 -3.02 5.50 -7.56
CA ILE A 149 -3.90 6.64 -7.25
C ILE A 149 -3.25 7.56 -6.22
N MET A 150 -2.60 7.00 -5.20
CA MET A 150 -1.87 7.78 -4.20
C MET A 150 -0.74 8.59 -4.84
N VAL A 151 0.02 8.00 -5.79
CA VAL A 151 1.05 8.70 -6.55
C VAL A 151 0.45 9.78 -7.45
N LYS A 152 -0.69 9.51 -8.10
CA LYS A 152 -1.45 10.51 -8.87
C LYS A 152 -1.82 11.70 -7.99
N LYS A 153 -2.46 11.49 -6.84
CA LYS A 153 -2.87 12.56 -5.92
C LYS A 153 -1.66 13.34 -5.40
N PHE A 154 -0.59 12.65 -5.02
CA PHE A 154 0.66 13.30 -4.62
C PHE A 154 1.19 14.25 -5.69
N PHE A 155 1.25 13.81 -6.95
CA PHE A 155 1.76 14.66 -8.03
C PHE A 155 0.82 15.82 -8.38
N GLU A 156 -0.49 15.58 -8.34
CA GLU A 156 -1.50 16.60 -8.60
C GLU A 156 -1.52 17.67 -7.51
N GLU A 157 -1.37 17.29 -6.24
CA GLU A 157 -1.36 18.21 -5.10
C GLU A 157 -0.03 18.98 -4.97
N LYS A 158 1.12 18.30 -5.12
CA LYS A 158 2.43 18.92 -4.84
C LYS A 158 3.04 19.63 -6.03
N PHE A 159 2.69 19.22 -7.25
CA PHE A 159 3.32 19.73 -8.49
C PHE A 159 2.30 20.18 -9.54
N PHE A 160 1.00 20.17 -9.22
CA PHE A 160 -0.08 20.60 -10.14
C PHE A 160 0.01 19.91 -11.51
N THR A 161 0.45 18.66 -11.50
CA THR A 161 0.73 17.85 -12.69
C THR A 161 -0.39 16.85 -12.90
N LYS A 162 -1.04 16.88 -14.07
CA LYS A 162 -2.10 15.91 -14.40
C LYS A 162 -1.49 14.53 -14.63
N ILE A 163 -1.97 13.53 -13.90
CA ILE A 163 -1.56 12.13 -14.07
C ILE A 163 -2.73 11.31 -14.63
N GLU A 164 -2.47 10.57 -15.70
CA GLU A 164 -3.43 9.64 -16.31
C GLU A 164 -2.97 8.21 -16.04
N LEU A 165 -3.78 7.44 -15.30
CA LEU A 165 -3.48 6.06 -14.92
C LEU A 165 -4.07 5.08 -15.93
N ASP A 166 -3.45 3.92 -16.10
CA ASP A 166 -3.96 2.86 -16.98
C ASP A 166 -5.12 2.10 -16.33
N TRP A 167 -6.36 2.34 -16.77
CA TRP A 167 -7.54 1.64 -16.26
C TRP A 167 -8.02 0.49 -17.16
N GLU A 168 -7.29 0.16 -18.22
CA GLU A 168 -7.75 -0.82 -19.20
C GLU A 168 -7.72 -2.25 -18.65
N ILE A 169 -8.81 -2.98 -18.89
CA ILE A 169 -8.94 -4.41 -18.59
C ILE A 169 -8.83 -5.17 -19.91
N SER A 170 -7.65 -5.70 -20.22
CA SER A 170 -7.40 -6.42 -21.49
C SER A 170 -7.22 -7.92 -21.27
N ARG A 171 -7.87 -8.73 -22.14
CA ARG A 171 -7.65 -10.19 -22.23
C ARG A 171 -6.24 -10.56 -22.70
N GLN A 172 -5.56 -9.63 -23.38
CA GLN A 172 -4.22 -9.73 -23.92
C GLN A 172 -3.36 -8.65 -23.25
N ILE A 173 -2.79 -8.96 -22.09
CA ILE A 173 -1.89 -8.04 -21.40
C ILE A 173 -0.55 -8.08 -22.14
N GLU A 174 -0.19 -7.01 -22.85
CA GLU A 174 1.19 -6.78 -23.23
C GLU A 174 2.05 -6.77 -21.96
N LYS A 175 3.20 -7.44 -22.02
CA LYS A 175 4.02 -7.77 -20.85
C LYS A 175 4.49 -6.54 -20.04
N TYR A 176 4.38 -5.33 -20.58
CA TYR A 176 4.86 -4.06 -20.00
C TYR A 176 3.93 -2.89 -20.37
N ARG A 177 2.92 -2.62 -19.53
CA ARG A 177 2.09 -1.40 -19.65
C ARG A 177 2.59 -0.32 -18.70
N ASN A 178 2.53 0.94 -19.16
CA ASN A 178 2.98 2.07 -18.37
C ASN A 178 1.90 2.46 -17.36
N ASP A 179 2.23 2.48 -16.08
CA ASP A 179 1.23 2.79 -15.04
C ASP A 179 0.79 4.26 -15.12
N ILE A 180 1.66 5.13 -15.66
CA ILE A 180 1.35 6.52 -16.00
C ILE A 180 1.29 6.65 -17.53
N VAL A 181 0.08 6.62 -18.10
CA VAL A 181 -0.15 6.53 -19.55
C VAL A 181 0.40 7.75 -20.30
N ASN A 182 0.27 8.94 -19.70
CA ASN A 182 0.72 10.19 -20.32
C ASN A 182 2.22 10.47 -20.14
N ALA A 183 2.99 9.57 -19.49
CA ALA A 183 4.43 9.70 -19.35
C ALA A 183 5.20 9.27 -20.62
N LYS A 184 6.27 9.99 -20.96
CA LYS A 184 7.18 9.65 -22.07
C LYS A 184 8.08 8.44 -21.79
N LYS A 185 8.21 8.08 -20.51
CA LYS A 185 9.06 6.99 -20.00
C LYS A 185 8.19 5.94 -19.34
N LYS A 186 8.63 4.69 -19.37
CA LYS A 186 7.94 3.56 -18.72
C LYS A 186 8.16 3.63 -17.22
N VAL A 187 7.12 3.94 -16.48
CA VAL A 187 7.09 4.02 -15.01
C VAL A 187 6.31 2.83 -14.49
N SER A 188 6.91 2.10 -13.54
CA SER A 188 6.21 1.11 -12.74
C SER A 188 5.98 1.63 -11.34
N ILE A 189 4.74 1.60 -10.87
CA ILE A 189 4.35 1.91 -9.50
C ILE A 189 4.01 0.59 -8.82
N LYS A 190 4.75 0.25 -7.76
CA LYS A 190 4.55 -1.00 -7.03
C LYS A 190 4.15 -0.69 -5.59
N THR A 191 3.00 -1.22 -5.22
CA THR A 191 2.39 -1.02 -3.91
C THR A 191 2.55 -2.25 -3.04
N SER A 192 3.07 -2.07 -1.82
CA SER A 192 3.16 -3.14 -0.84
C SER A 192 2.16 -2.91 0.31
N PRO A 193 1.34 -3.92 0.66
CA PRO A 193 0.56 -3.91 1.90
C PRO A 193 1.44 -4.17 3.13
N SER A 194 2.67 -4.66 2.94
CA SER A 194 3.61 -4.90 4.04
C SER A 194 4.42 -3.64 4.32
N LEU A 195 3.98 -2.86 5.31
CA LEU A 195 4.65 -1.62 5.71
C LEU A 195 6.10 -1.84 6.19
N GLY A 196 6.38 -3.03 6.73
CA GLY A 196 7.70 -3.47 7.19
C GLY A 196 8.68 -3.93 6.09
N GLY A 197 8.23 -4.01 4.82
CA GLY A 197 9.07 -4.38 3.68
C GLY A 197 10.14 -3.31 3.38
N VAL A 198 11.32 -3.73 2.90
CA VAL A 198 12.50 -2.85 2.73
C VAL A 198 13.02 -2.79 1.29
N TRP A 199 12.36 -3.47 0.36
CA TRP A 199 12.75 -3.51 -1.06
C TRP A 199 11.68 -2.85 -1.91
N ALA A 200 12.10 -1.87 -2.71
CA ALA A 200 11.35 -1.38 -3.85
C ALA A 200 11.57 -2.32 -5.04
N GLU A 201 10.57 -2.45 -5.90
CA GLU A 201 10.65 -3.33 -7.05
C GLU A 201 10.15 -2.67 -8.34
N ALA A 202 10.70 -3.12 -9.47
CA ALA A 202 10.18 -2.86 -10.81
C ALA A 202 10.50 -4.04 -11.72
N ASP A 203 9.59 -4.37 -12.62
CA ASP A 203 9.80 -5.44 -13.59
C ASP A 203 10.85 -5.01 -14.65
N LEU A 204 11.42 -5.98 -15.36
CA LEU A 204 12.36 -5.69 -16.44
C LEU A 204 11.68 -4.85 -17.53
N GLY A 205 12.40 -3.89 -18.13
CA GLY A 205 11.89 -3.10 -19.25
C GLY A 205 11.17 -1.79 -18.88
N TYR A 206 11.01 -1.49 -17.59
CA TYR A 206 10.65 -0.15 -17.12
C TYR A 206 11.88 0.76 -17.00
N ASP A 207 11.70 2.06 -17.20
CA ASP A 207 12.74 3.09 -17.02
C ASP A 207 12.86 3.51 -15.54
N TYR A 208 11.73 3.54 -14.83
CA TYR A 208 11.65 3.95 -13.42
C TYR A 208 10.75 3.02 -12.60
N GLY A 209 11.10 2.86 -11.33
CA GLY A 209 10.25 2.23 -10.32
C GLY A 209 9.89 3.23 -9.21
N ILE A 210 8.62 3.27 -8.83
CA ILE A 210 8.11 4.02 -7.67
C ILE A 210 7.61 3.02 -6.64
N SER A 211 8.05 3.17 -5.40
CA SER A 211 7.62 2.30 -4.30
C SER A 211 6.62 3.01 -3.41
N VAL A 212 5.47 2.37 -3.21
CA VAL A 212 4.41 2.84 -2.34
C VAL A 212 4.12 1.78 -1.28
N LYS A 213 3.92 2.21 -0.05
CA LYS A 213 3.38 1.37 1.01
C LYS A 213 1.98 1.84 1.35
N SER A 214 1.01 0.94 1.39
CA SER A 214 -0.38 1.33 1.66
C SER A 214 -0.89 0.66 2.91
N SER A 215 -1.45 1.46 3.82
CA SER A 215 -2.22 0.97 4.95
C SER A 215 -3.69 0.96 4.55
N VAL A 216 -4.20 -0.25 4.31
CA VAL A 216 -5.60 -0.49 3.97
C VAL A 216 -6.19 -1.39 5.06
N PRO A 217 -7.19 -0.93 5.82
CA PRO A 217 -7.87 -1.78 6.79
C PRO A 217 -8.68 -2.84 6.02
N GLN A 218 -8.07 -3.99 5.77
CA GLN A 218 -8.67 -5.07 4.97
C GLN A 218 -10.08 -5.48 5.47
N PRO A 219 -10.36 -5.58 6.78
CA PRO A 219 -11.72 -5.83 7.26
C PRO A 219 -12.72 -4.75 6.83
N THR A 220 -12.32 -3.48 6.89
CA THR A 220 -13.17 -2.35 6.51
C THR A 220 -13.37 -2.29 5.00
N LEU A 221 -12.35 -2.64 4.21
CA LEU A 221 -12.48 -2.76 2.76
C LEU A 221 -13.44 -3.90 2.38
N LEU A 222 -13.27 -5.08 2.99
CA LEU A 222 -14.17 -6.21 2.76
C LEU A 222 -15.60 -5.89 3.20
N GLN A 223 -15.77 -5.26 4.37
CA GLN A 223 -17.07 -4.77 4.84
C GLN A 223 -17.70 -3.81 3.83
N PHE A 224 -16.93 -2.84 3.33
CA PHE A 224 -17.38 -1.93 2.28
C PHE A 224 -17.86 -2.68 1.03
N PHE A 225 -17.07 -3.63 0.51
CA PHE A 225 -17.47 -4.39 -0.68
C PHE A 225 -18.71 -5.27 -0.44
N ILE A 226 -18.80 -5.89 0.74
CA ILE A 226 -19.96 -6.68 1.17
C ILE A 226 -21.21 -5.80 1.19
N GLU A 227 -21.10 -4.61 1.80
CA GLU A 227 -22.19 -3.64 1.98
C GLU A 227 -22.60 -2.97 0.67
N VAL A 228 -21.66 -2.61 -0.21
CA VAL A 228 -21.92 -1.90 -1.48
C VAL A 228 -22.33 -2.84 -2.60
N CYS A 229 -21.85 -4.10 -2.65
CA CYS A 229 -21.98 -4.92 -3.86
C CYS A 229 -22.72 -6.26 -3.74
N GLY A 230 -23.26 -6.67 -2.60
CA GLY A 230 -23.96 -7.97 -2.56
C GLY A 230 -25.03 -8.12 -1.51
N PHE A 231 -24.90 -7.45 -0.36
CA PHE A 231 -25.79 -7.71 0.75
C PHE A 231 -27.23 -7.28 0.49
N SER A 232 -27.48 -6.12 -0.13
CA SER A 232 -28.87 -5.72 -0.41
C SER A 232 -29.57 -6.71 -1.35
N ARG A 233 -28.92 -7.11 -2.46
CA ARG A 233 -29.50 -8.08 -3.41
C ARG A 233 -29.62 -9.49 -2.82
N LEU A 234 -28.68 -9.90 -1.96
CA LEU A 234 -28.76 -11.17 -1.23
C LEU A 234 -29.90 -11.15 -0.21
N LEU A 235 -30.10 -10.04 0.51
CA LEU A 235 -31.23 -9.86 1.42
C LEU A 235 -32.55 -9.84 0.66
N ASP A 236 -32.61 -9.17 -0.50
CA ASP A 236 -33.79 -9.19 -1.39
C ASP A 236 -34.09 -10.62 -1.86
N PHE A 237 -33.08 -11.36 -2.32
CA PHE A 237 -33.23 -12.77 -2.71
C PHE A 237 -33.63 -13.68 -1.54
N ALA A 238 -33.01 -13.52 -0.37
CA ALA A 238 -33.30 -14.29 0.83
C ALA A 238 -34.72 -14.01 1.35
N GLU A 239 -35.20 -12.77 1.24
CA GLU A 239 -36.59 -12.42 1.57
C GLU A 239 -37.60 -13.10 0.64
N ILE A 240 -37.27 -13.26 -0.65
CA ILE A 240 -38.10 -13.97 -1.62
C ILE A 240 -38.13 -15.47 -1.35
N LYS A 241 -37.00 -16.06 -0.93
CA LYS A 241 -36.85 -17.52 -0.78
C LYS A 241 -37.24 -18.06 0.59
N ILE A 242 -37.08 -17.28 1.65
CA ILE A 242 -37.46 -17.69 3.01
C ILE A 242 -38.97 -17.48 3.20
N PRO A 243 -39.75 -18.51 3.57
CA PRO A 243 -41.19 -18.39 3.82
C PRO A 243 -41.51 -17.30 4.84
N SER A 244 -42.63 -16.60 4.65
CA SER A 244 -43.11 -15.58 5.60
C SER A 244 -43.42 -16.13 7.00
N SER A 245 -43.68 -17.43 7.10
CA SER A 245 -43.92 -18.15 8.35
C SER A 245 -42.67 -18.40 9.19
N ASP A 246 -41.46 -18.23 8.64
CA ASP A 246 -40.21 -18.37 9.40
C ASP A 246 -39.86 -17.03 10.06
N GLU A 247 -40.54 -16.72 11.16
CA GLU A 247 -40.38 -15.45 11.88
C GLU A 247 -38.95 -15.21 12.37
N ARG A 248 -38.22 -16.28 12.72
CA ARG A 248 -36.85 -16.19 13.22
C ARG A 248 -35.91 -15.63 12.16
N PHE A 249 -35.93 -16.21 10.96
CA PHE A 249 -35.10 -15.73 9.87
C PHE A 249 -35.60 -14.41 9.29
N LYS A 250 -36.92 -14.16 9.26
CA LYS A 250 -37.47 -12.85 8.88
C LYS A 250 -37.03 -11.74 9.84
N ASN A 251 -36.95 -12.00 11.14
CA ASN A 251 -36.41 -11.05 12.11
C ASN A 251 -34.92 -10.82 11.89
N TYR A 252 -34.12 -11.86 11.61
CA TYR A 252 -32.71 -11.67 11.28
C TYR A 252 -32.49 -10.82 10.02
N LEU A 253 -33.28 -11.03 8.96
CA LEU A 253 -33.22 -10.23 7.73
C LEU A 253 -33.59 -8.76 7.99
N ARG A 254 -34.62 -8.51 8.80
CA ARG A 254 -35.04 -7.16 9.20
C ARG A 254 -33.97 -6.43 10.00
N GLU A 255 -33.38 -7.09 11.00
CA GLU A 255 -32.27 -6.55 11.80
C GLU A 255 -31.03 -6.29 10.95
N MET A 256 -30.72 -7.18 9.99
CA MET A 256 -29.65 -6.96 9.00
C MET A 256 -29.94 -5.73 8.13
N ARG A 257 -31.15 -5.56 7.60
CA ARG A 257 -31.54 -4.35 6.84
C ARG A 257 -31.49 -3.10 7.69
N ASN A 258 -31.93 -3.14 8.94
CA ASN A 258 -31.90 -1.98 9.84
C ASN A 258 -30.47 -1.54 10.11
N ARG A 259 -29.55 -2.49 10.34
CA ARG A 259 -28.12 -2.18 10.45
C ARG A 259 -27.61 -1.53 9.17
N ILE A 260 -27.86 -2.11 8.00
CA ILE A 260 -27.40 -1.56 6.71
C ILE A 260 -28.01 -0.18 6.39
N LYS A 261 -29.29 0.06 6.73
CA LYS A 261 -29.93 1.37 6.56
C LYS A 261 -29.36 2.44 7.49
N ASN A 262 -28.97 2.04 8.71
CA ASN A 262 -28.35 2.94 9.69
C ASN A 262 -26.87 3.19 9.37
N TYR A 263 -26.21 2.29 8.64
CA TYR A 263 -24.97 2.59 7.93
C TYR A 263 -25.29 3.50 6.74
N LYS A 264 -25.19 4.82 6.92
CA LYS A 264 -25.18 5.69 5.74
C LYS A 264 -23.92 5.34 4.95
N CYS A 265 -24.04 4.76 3.75
CA CYS A 265 -22.89 4.60 2.84
C CYS A 265 -22.15 5.93 2.57
N GLY A 266 -22.76 7.09 2.88
CA GLY A 266 -22.12 8.41 2.86
C GLY A 266 -21.32 8.81 4.12
N GLU A 267 -21.27 7.97 5.16
CA GLU A 267 -20.57 8.24 6.43
C GLU A 267 -19.31 7.38 6.61
N ILE A 268 -18.84 6.67 5.60
CA ILE A 268 -17.62 5.87 5.73
C ILE A 268 -16.42 6.84 5.79
N GLN A 269 -16.05 7.22 7.01
CA GLN A 269 -14.93 8.12 7.30
C GLN A 269 -13.58 7.40 7.26
N THR A 270 -13.52 6.19 6.71
CA THR A 270 -12.29 5.41 6.64
C THR A 270 -11.27 6.14 5.76
N LYS A 271 -10.16 6.52 6.39
CA LYS A 271 -9.03 7.13 5.71
C LYS A 271 -8.08 6.03 5.23
N LEU A 272 -7.82 6.01 3.93
CA LEU A 272 -6.78 5.23 3.30
C LEU A 272 -5.48 6.03 3.35
N LYS A 273 -4.36 5.37 3.66
CA LYS A 273 -3.05 6.03 3.69
C LYS A 273 -2.08 5.37 2.73
N GLY A 274 -1.43 6.18 1.90
CA GLY A 274 -0.31 5.80 1.05
C GLY A 274 0.96 6.51 1.50
N PHE A 275 2.06 5.78 1.63
CA PHE A 275 3.38 6.28 1.96
C PHE A 275 4.29 6.07 0.76
N ILE A 276 4.52 7.13 0.00
CA ILE A 276 5.38 7.07 -1.18
C ILE A 276 6.83 7.07 -0.69
N GLN A 277 7.50 5.91 -0.80
CA GLN A 277 8.85 5.73 -0.26
C GLN A 277 9.91 6.46 -1.08
N GLY A 278 9.63 6.68 -2.37
CA GLY A 278 10.53 7.29 -3.33
C GLY A 278 10.52 6.56 -4.67
N TYR A 279 11.43 6.97 -5.55
CA TYR A 279 11.63 6.36 -6.86
C TYR A 279 13.11 6.03 -7.12
N PHE A 280 13.34 5.15 -8.10
CA PHE A 280 14.66 4.82 -8.63
C PHE A 280 14.62 4.70 -10.16
N LYS A 281 15.78 4.88 -10.79
CA LYS A 281 15.95 4.73 -12.24
C LYS A 281 16.59 3.38 -12.52
N THR A 282 15.94 2.54 -13.31
CA THR A 282 16.35 1.14 -13.48
C THR A 282 17.73 1.00 -14.12
N SER A 283 18.14 1.96 -14.96
CA SER A 283 19.46 1.99 -15.60
C SER A 283 20.64 2.11 -14.63
N GLU A 284 20.39 2.53 -13.39
CA GLU A 284 21.41 2.69 -12.34
C GLU A 284 21.65 1.37 -11.58
N TYR A 285 20.82 0.36 -11.80
CA TYR A 285 20.81 -0.89 -11.05
C TYR A 285 20.92 -2.10 -11.96
N LYS A 286 21.46 -3.20 -11.42
CA LYS A 286 21.41 -4.50 -12.07
C LYS A 286 20.19 -5.29 -11.55
N PRO A 287 19.45 -5.99 -12.42
CA PRO A 287 18.37 -6.86 -11.95
C PRO A 287 18.89 -7.94 -11.00
N VAL A 288 18.12 -8.23 -9.97
CA VAL A 288 18.36 -9.35 -9.06
C VAL A 288 17.76 -10.61 -9.69
N LYS A 289 18.55 -11.68 -9.80
CA LYS A 289 18.13 -12.91 -10.46
C LYS A 289 17.19 -13.73 -9.59
N GLU A 290 16.29 -14.46 -10.23
CA GLU A 290 15.50 -15.51 -9.60
C GLU A 290 16.39 -16.47 -8.80
N GLY A 291 15.91 -16.88 -7.63
CA GLY A 291 16.59 -17.82 -6.74
C GLY A 291 17.55 -17.20 -5.73
N GLN A 292 17.93 -15.93 -5.90
CA GLN A 292 18.73 -15.22 -4.90
C GLN A 292 17.94 -14.99 -3.60
N THR A 293 18.61 -15.01 -2.45
CA THR A 293 17.98 -14.72 -1.15
C THR A 293 18.39 -13.33 -0.69
N LEU A 294 17.40 -12.45 -0.53
CA LEU A 294 17.62 -11.10 -0.01
C LEU A 294 17.15 -10.99 1.44
N GLN A 295 17.86 -10.17 2.23
CA GLN A 295 17.54 -9.93 3.62
C GLN A 295 16.13 -9.34 3.76
N TYR A 296 15.34 -9.85 4.70
CA TYR A 296 13.95 -9.43 4.97
C TYR A 296 12.94 -9.62 3.81
N LEU A 297 13.35 -10.18 2.67
CA LEU A 297 12.48 -10.57 1.55
C LEU A 297 12.39 -12.09 1.40
N GLY A 298 13.50 -12.79 1.62
CA GLY A 298 13.62 -14.22 1.33
C GLY A 298 14.03 -14.46 -0.13
N LYS A 299 13.61 -15.60 -0.68
CA LYS A 299 13.97 -16.03 -2.03
C LYS A 299 13.23 -15.20 -3.08
N VAL A 300 13.99 -14.58 -3.99
CA VAL A 300 13.51 -13.87 -5.15
C VAL A 300 12.87 -14.86 -6.12
N ARG A 301 11.60 -14.63 -6.45
CA ARG A 301 10.79 -15.56 -7.25
C ARG A 301 10.93 -15.37 -8.75
N GLU A 302 11.31 -14.17 -9.18
CA GLU A 302 11.46 -13.83 -10.59
C GLU A 302 12.53 -12.74 -10.72
N THR A 303 13.20 -12.72 -11.87
CA THR A 303 14.23 -11.70 -12.14
C THR A 303 13.59 -10.33 -12.33
N ARG A 304 13.97 -9.36 -11.49
CA ARG A 304 13.42 -8.00 -11.45
C ARG A 304 14.41 -7.02 -10.83
N TYR A 305 14.16 -5.72 -10.91
CA TYR A 305 14.92 -4.74 -10.14
C TYR A 305 14.44 -4.76 -8.69
N LEU A 306 15.37 -4.88 -7.75
CA LEU A 306 15.12 -4.80 -6.30
C LEU A 306 16.10 -3.82 -5.69
N VAL A 307 15.58 -2.71 -5.16
CA VAL A 307 16.39 -1.60 -4.63
C VAL A 307 16.01 -1.34 -3.18
N PRO A 308 16.97 -1.24 -2.25
CA PRO A 308 16.69 -0.88 -0.87
C PRO A 308 15.98 0.49 -0.73
N ILE A 309 15.00 0.60 0.16
CA ILE A 309 14.18 1.83 0.29
C ILE A 309 14.97 3.07 0.76
N ASN A 310 16.15 2.89 1.36
CA ASN A 310 17.05 3.97 1.77
C ASN A 310 17.86 4.55 0.61
N GLU A 311 17.91 3.86 -0.54
CA GLU A 311 18.57 4.34 -1.77
C GLU A 311 17.61 5.10 -2.69
N LEU A 312 16.31 5.12 -2.37
CA LEU A 312 15.31 5.80 -3.19
C LEU A 312 15.45 7.32 -3.08
N ARG A 313 15.15 7.98 -4.20
CA ARG A 313 15.00 9.43 -4.27
C ARG A 313 13.59 9.82 -3.82
N TYR A 314 13.47 10.78 -2.91
CA TYR A 314 12.19 11.07 -2.24
C TYR A 314 11.94 12.56 -1.94
N THR A 315 12.93 13.43 -2.17
CA THR A 315 12.75 14.86 -1.88
C THR A 315 11.86 15.51 -2.93
N LEU A 316 11.25 16.65 -2.61
CA LEU A 316 10.45 17.41 -3.59
C LEU A 316 11.27 17.79 -4.83
N GLU A 317 12.56 18.09 -4.66
CA GLU A 317 13.45 18.40 -5.77
C GLU A 317 13.75 17.17 -6.64
N ASP A 318 13.95 16.00 -6.02
CA ASP A 318 14.06 14.75 -6.78
C ASP A 318 12.79 14.49 -7.60
N TRP A 319 11.62 14.66 -7.00
CA TRP A 319 10.35 14.49 -7.70
C TRP A 319 10.17 15.48 -8.86
N ARG A 320 10.63 16.73 -8.73
CA ARG A 320 10.64 17.69 -9.85
C ARG A 320 11.51 17.19 -11.01
N ARG A 321 12.71 16.69 -10.71
CA ARG A 321 13.60 16.11 -11.72
C ARG A 321 12.95 14.90 -12.39
N PHE A 322 12.36 14.00 -11.60
CA PHE A 322 11.60 12.87 -12.11
C PHE A 322 10.49 13.29 -13.07
N LEU A 323 9.60 14.20 -12.65
CA LEU A 323 8.48 14.68 -13.46
C LEU A 323 8.95 15.36 -14.75
N ASN A 324 10.07 16.08 -14.71
CA ASN A 324 10.69 16.67 -15.89
C ASN A 324 11.22 15.58 -16.84
N GLU A 325 11.93 14.57 -16.33
CA GLU A 325 12.48 13.46 -17.13
C GLU A 325 11.41 12.60 -17.79
N ILE A 326 10.27 12.39 -17.13
CA ILE A 326 9.14 11.66 -17.71
C ILE A 326 8.23 12.54 -18.58
N GLY A 327 8.53 13.85 -18.67
CA GLY A 327 7.86 14.80 -19.56
C GLY A 327 6.50 15.31 -19.06
N LEU A 328 6.26 15.29 -17.75
CA LEU A 328 4.99 15.68 -17.14
C LEU A 328 5.06 16.98 -16.33
N LEU A 329 6.25 17.47 -15.99
CA LEU A 329 6.35 18.77 -15.33
C LEU A 329 5.95 19.89 -16.29
N ARG A 330 4.94 20.68 -15.92
CA ARG A 330 4.56 21.89 -16.67
C ARG A 330 5.72 22.89 -16.61
N LYS A 331 6.03 23.52 -17.75
CA LYS A 331 6.99 24.62 -17.83
C LYS A 331 6.46 25.86 -17.13
#